data_AF-A0A4R6R588-F1
#
_entry.id   AF-A0A4R6R588-F1
#
_cell.length_a   1.000
_cell.length_b   1.000
_cell.length_c   1.000
_cell.angle_alpha   90.00
_cell.angle_beta   90.00
_cell.angle_gamma   90.00
#
_symmetry.space_group_name_H-M   'P 1'
#
loop_
_entity.id
_entity.type
_entity.pdbx_description
1 polymer ?
#
loop_
_entity_poly.entity_id
_entity_poly.type
_entity_poly.pdbx_seq_one_letter_code
_entity_poly.pdbx_strand_id
1 'polypeptide(L)'
;MQMRGWMKGAAVALAVGAVAAGWMASQRPGGLASIAGAAAGGGWGMIRPDEAPAPADATAPVTASLSAEQVRVKLFKEGSFQGTEPSGNWCVTGDKLAACPELRKRFEYYILGLGEVTIADIRNLVDDEARRAHGDALANAIMAIWDKHWQVRTYAWRSVFVQADQSTWRPAFEEQRLVRRQILGEDWAKAFYADDEAKFQQFMAQVESGQPPPPDPGEPVPQMAPGKDPAAVHAERVARYGQAAADRLSKADEEWADWERRLASARSEWERLKASGQLSDLQRKQDMDAYINANFKPDEHLRVRALLHL
;
A
#
# COMPACT_ATOMS: atom_id res chain seq x y z
N MET A 1 78.39 39.09 16.27
CA MET A 1 77.74 40.42 16.23
C MET A 1 76.28 40.18 15.87
N GLN A 2 75.39 40.07 16.86
CA GLN A 2 74.63 41.15 17.52
C GLN A 2 73.63 41.90 16.63
N MET A 3 72.36 41.75 17.04
CA MET A 3 71.21 42.69 17.05
C MET A 3 70.55 43.02 15.70
N ARG A 4 69.24 42.78 15.47
CA ARG A 4 67.96 43.06 16.18
C ARG A 4 67.24 44.21 15.45
N GLY A 5 66.07 43.93 14.89
CA GLY A 5 65.18 44.91 14.29
C GLY A 5 63.85 44.28 13.87
N TRP A 6 62.85 44.35 14.75
CA TRP A 6 61.45 43.98 14.52
C TRP A 6 60.71 45.07 13.73
N MET A 7 59.79 44.70 12.82
CA MET A 7 58.34 44.91 13.02
C MET A 7 57.50 44.40 11.81
N LYS A 8 56.69 43.38 12.12
CA LYS A 8 55.28 43.11 11.75
C LYS A 8 54.73 43.60 10.39
N GLY A 9 54.21 42.65 9.62
CA GLY A 9 53.29 42.89 8.50
C GLY A 9 52.63 41.59 8.00
N ALA A 10 51.53 41.23 8.66
CA ALA A 10 50.45 40.29 8.33
C ALA A 10 50.64 39.25 7.20
N ALA A 11 50.53 37.98 7.60
CA ALA A 11 50.37 36.82 6.73
C ALA A 11 48.98 36.80 6.05
N VAL A 12 48.97 36.69 4.73
CA VAL A 12 47.81 36.23 3.95
C VAL A 12 47.99 34.73 3.75
N ALA A 13 47.32 33.93 4.57
CA ALA A 13 47.22 32.49 4.39
C ALA A 13 45.89 32.18 3.70
N LEU A 14 46.00 31.62 2.50
CA LEU A 14 44.95 30.89 1.81
C LEU A 14 44.49 29.71 2.68
N ALA A 15 43.20 29.63 2.95
CA ALA A 15 42.52 28.40 3.34
C ALA A 15 41.09 28.44 2.79
N VAL A 16 40.93 28.02 1.53
CA VAL A 16 39.63 27.56 1.02
C VAL A 16 39.48 26.14 1.56
N GLY A 17 38.76 26.01 2.66
CA GLY A 17 38.51 24.76 3.35
C GLY A 17 37.04 24.66 3.77
N ALA A 18 36.38 23.62 3.25
CA ALA A 18 35.25 22.89 3.83
C ALA A 18 33.98 23.67 4.22
N VAL A 19 32.97 23.63 3.35
CA VAL A 19 31.56 23.53 3.76
C VAL A 19 30.93 22.30 3.08
N ALA A 20 31.43 21.14 3.49
CA ALA A 20 30.82 19.84 3.25
C ALA A 20 30.77 19.08 4.58
N ALA A 21 30.05 19.64 5.56
CA ALA A 21 29.74 19.01 6.84
C ALA A 21 28.64 19.81 7.54
N GLY A 22 27.39 19.69 7.05
CA GLY A 22 26.24 20.38 7.64
C GLY A 22 24.92 19.62 7.54
N TRP A 23 24.96 18.32 7.21
CA TRP A 23 23.77 17.46 7.13
C TRP A 23 24.03 16.12 7.81
N MET A 24 24.69 16.15 8.98
CA MET A 24 24.93 14.96 9.79
C MET A 24 25.19 15.29 11.26
N ALA A 25 24.41 16.19 11.88
CA ALA A 25 24.41 16.38 13.34
C ALA A 25 23.22 17.23 13.82
N SER A 26 21.99 16.78 13.59
CA SER A 26 20.84 17.29 14.36
C SER A 26 19.76 16.21 14.47
N GLN A 27 20.12 15.09 15.10
CA GLN A 27 19.15 14.17 15.68
C GLN A 27 19.55 13.95 17.14
N ARG A 28 18.84 14.63 18.05
CA ARG A 28 18.72 14.22 19.45
C ARG A 28 17.31 13.65 19.65
N PRO A 29 17.16 12.65 20.53
CA PRO A 29 15.98 11.80 20.55
C PRO A 29 14.85 12.47 21.31
N GLY A 30 13.85 12.96 20.57
CA GLY A 30 12.54 13.28 21.12
C GLY A 30 11.65 12.07 20.90
N GLY A 31 11.25 11.40 21.99
CA GLY A 31 10.31 10.29 21.95
C GLY A 31 8.97 10.74 21.36
N LEU A 32 8.67 10.25 20.17
CA LEU A 32 7.34 10.19 19.60
C LEU A 32 7.16 8.78 19.05
N ALA A 33 6.07 8.15 19.47
CA ALA A 33 5.68 6.81 19.08
C ALA A 33 5.76 6.65 17.57
N SER A 34 6.48 5.62 17.13
CA SER A 34 6.61 5.26 15.72
C SER A 34 5.25 4.79 15.22
N ILE A 35 4.50 5.68 14.56
CA ILE A 35 3.42 5.29 13.65
C ILE A 35 4.10 4.97 12.33
N ALA A 36 4.69 3.77 12.24
CA ALA A 36 5.17 3.24 10.99
C ALA A 36 3.94 2.97 10.10
N GLY A 37 3.73 3.88 9.16
CA GLY A 37 2.73 3.75 8.12
C GLY A 37 2.96 2.48 7.31
N ALA A 38 1.84 1.83 7.00
CA ALA A 38 1.72 0.77 6.03
C ALA A 38 2.39 1.18 4.71
N ALA A 39 3.57 0.63 4.45
CA ALA A 39 4.10 0.50 3.12
C ALA A 39 3.39 -0.70 2.48
N ALA A 40 2.57 -0.41 1.47
CA ALA A 40 2.00 -1.40 0.58
C ALA A 40 3.12 -2.05 -0.25
N GLY A 41 3.75 -3.08 0.31
CA GLY A 41 4.29 -4.19 -0.48
C GLY A 41 3.22 -5.27 -0.56
N GLY A 42 3.18 -6.04 -1.64
CA GLY A 42 2.26 -7.17 -1.86
C GLY A 42 2.46 -8.33 -0.89
N GLY A 43 2.34 -8.05 0.41
CA GLY A 43 2.41 -9.00 1.50
C GLY A 43 1.09 -9.76 1.57
N TRP A 44 1.20 -11.07 1.41
CA TRP A 44 0.17 -12.04 1.75
C TRP A 44 -0.53 -11.64 3.05
N GLY A 45 -1.80 -11.23 2.93
CA GLY A 45 -2.67 -10.94 4.07
C GLY A 45 -3.06 -12.23 4.76
N MET A 46 -2.10 -12.90 5.40
CA MET A 46 -2.35 -13.92 6.40
C MET A 46 -2.23 -13.23 7.75
N ILE A 47 -3.39 -13.05 8.37
CA ILE A 47 -3.62 -12.56 9.73
C ILE A 47 -2.50 -13.04 10.68
N ARG A 48 -1.91 -12.10 11.43
CA ARG A 48 -0.92 -12.37 12.48
C ARG A 48 -1.42 -13.47 13.43
N PRO A 49 -0.59 -14.43 13.85
CA PRO A 49 -0.86 -15.23 15.03
C PRO A 49 -0.23 -14.52 16.23
N ASP A 50 -0.99 -13.69 16.94
CA ASP A 50 -0.65 -13.35 18.32
C ASP A 50 -1.97 -13.13 19.10
N GLU A 51 -2.04 -13.82 20.25
CA GLU A 51 -3.12 -13.86 21.23
C GLU A 51 -4.42 -14.59 20.85
N ALA A 52 -4.51 -15.84 21.32
CA ALA A 52 -5.80 -16.50 21.53
C ALA A 52 -6.67 -15.60 22.43
N PRO A 53 -7.90 -15.25 22.02
CA PRO A 53 -8.80 -14.55 22.93
C PRO A 53 -9.05 -15.46 24.14
N ALA A 54 -8.83 -14.92 25.33
CA ALA A 54 -9.29 -15.52 26.58
C ALA A 54 -10.78 -15.90 26.43
N PRO A 55 -11.26 -16.99 27.05
CA PRO A 55 -12.66 -17.37 26.97
C PRO A 55 -13.50 -16.24 27.53
N ALA A 56 -14.14 -15.48 26.64
CA ALA A 56 -15.14 -14.51 27.04
C ALA A 56 -16.28 -15.27 27.70
N ASP A 57 -16.60 -14.88 28.93
CA ASP A 57 -17.68 -15.45 29.72
C ASP A 57 -18.94 -15.66 28.88
N ALA A 58 -19.38 -16.91 28.83
CA ALA A 58 -20.56 -17.37 28.12
C ALA A 58 -21.84 -16.95 28.87
N THR A 59 -22.13 -15.64 28.90
CA THR A 59 -23.47 -15.11 29.22
C THR A 59 -23.74 -13.79 28.47
N ALA A 60 -23.41 -13.73 27.18
CA ALA A 60 -24.03 -12.73 26.31
C ALA A 60 -25.49 -13.16 26.01
N PRO A 61 -26.50 -12.28 26.15
CA PRO A 61 -27.86 -12.61 25.76
C PRO A 61 -27.87 -13.00 24.27
N VAL A 62 -28.55 -14.11 23.96
CA VAL A 62 -28.78 -14.57 22.58
C VAL A 62 -29.52 -13.43 21.87
N THR A 63 -28.76 -12.57 21.20
CA THR A 63 -29.33 -11.49 20.40
C THR A 63 -30.01 -12.19 19.24
N ALA A 64 -31.30 -11.96 19.06
CA ALA A 64 -32.04 -12.56 17.95
C ALA A 64 -31.30 -12.21 16.64
N SER A 65 -31.02 -13.23 15.81
CA SER A 65 -30.38 -13.02 14.52
C SER A 65 -31.23 -12.08 13.66
N LEU A 66 -30.56 -11.15 13.01
CA LEU A 66 -31.18 -10.19 12.11
C LEU A 66 -31.75 -10.91 10.88
N SER A 67 -32.86 -10.39 10.35
CA SER A 67 -33.38 -10.85 9.07
C SER A 67 -32.44 -10.44 7.93
N ALA A 68 -32.46 -11.18 6.81
CA ALA A 68 -31.62 -10.86 5.65
C ALA A 68 -31.77 -9.41 5.17
N GLU A 69 -32.98 -8.84 5.21
CA GLU A 69 -33.22 -7.44 4.84
C GLU A 69 -32.57 -6.46 5.84
N GLN A 70 -32.66 -6.75 7.14
CA GLN A 70 -32.00 -5.92 8.16
C GLN A 70 -30.47 -5.96 7.99
N VAL A 71 -29.91 -7.14 7.71
CA VAL A 71 -28.48 -7.29 7.43
C VAL A 71 -28.09 -6.51 6.18
N ARG A 72 -28.90 -6.58 5.12
CA ARG A 72 -28.68 -5.84 3.86
C ARG A 72 -28.68 -4.33 4.10
N VAL A 73 -29.67 -3.80 4.83
CA VAL A 73 -29.72 -2.37 5.18
C VAL A 73 -28.50 -1.97 5.99
N LYS A 74 -28.19 -2.73 7.05
CA LYS A 74 -27.09 -2.43 7.95
C LYS A 74 -25.75 -2.40 7.21
N LEU A 75 -25.47 -3.37 6.35
CA LEU A 75 -24.20 -3.42 5.63
C LEU A 75 -24.13 -2.43 4.46
N PHE A 76 -25.12 -2.40 3.59
CA PHE A 76 -25.03 -1.67 2.31
C PHE A 76 -25.56 -0.22 2.36
N LYS A 77 -26.38 0.14 3.34
CA LYS A 77 -26.88 1.52 3.48
C LYS A 77 -26.24 2.27 4.63
N GLU A 78 -25.88 1.58 5.70
CA GLU A 78 -25.41 2.19 6.95
C GLU A 78 -23.97 1.81 7.31
N GLY A 79 -23.43 0.76 6.69
CA GLY A 79 -22.19 0.11 7.10
C GLY A 79 -21.08 0.17 6.06
N SER A 80 -20.11 -0.73 6.22
CA SER A 80 -18.89 -0.75 5.39
C SER A 80 -19.11 -1.08 3.91
N PHE A 81 -20.27 -1.60 3.53
CA PHE A 81 -20.58 -1.93 2.13
C PHE A 81 -21.28 -0.79 1.39
N GLN A 82 -21.36 0.40 1.98
CA GLN A 82 -21.91 1.57 1.29
C GLN A 82 -21.11 1.90 0.03
N GLY A 83 -21.82 1.96 -1.11
CA GLY A 83 -21.23 2.27 -2.41
C GLY A 83 -20.44 1.12 -3.04
N THR A 84 -20.51 -0.10 -2.48
CA THR A 84 -19.88 -1.29 -3.06
C THR A 84 -20.93 -2.26 -3.58
N GLU A 85 -20.53 -3.10 -4.53
CA GLU A 85 -21.34 -4.19 -5.05
C GLU A 85 -20.74 -5.54 -4.64
N PRO A 86 -21.56 -6.60 -4.44
CA PRO A 86 -21.05 -7.93 -4.15
C PRO A 86 -20.10 -8.43 -5.25
N SER A 87 -18.84 -8.60 -4.89
CA SER A 87 -17.82 -9.17 -5.78
C SER A 87 -18.12 -10.65 -6.07
N GLY A 88 -17.68 -11.15 -7.22
CA GLY A 88 -17.85 -12.56 -7.61
C GLY A 88 -19.26 -12.93 -8.08
N ASN A 89 -19.45 -14.23 -8.34
CA ASN A 89 -20.61 -14.80 -9.04
C ASN A 89 -21.07 -16.09 -8.33
N TRP A 90 -22.35 -16.41 -8.40
CA TRP A 90 -22.92 -17.66 -7.85
C TRP A 90 -22.52 -18.93 -8.59
N CYS A 91 -21.98 -18.80 -9.80
CA CYS A 91 -21.48 -19.89 -10.64
C CYS A 91 -22.53 -20.95 -10.99
N VAL A 92 -23.74 -20.46 -11.22
CA VAL A 92 -24.83 -21.22 -11.78
C VAL A 92 -24.73 -21.14 -13.31
N THR A 93 -24.70 -22.29 -13.97
CA THR A 93 -24.76 -22.41 -15.44
C THR A 93 -25.96 -23.28 -15.81
N GLY A 94 -26.99 -22.67 -16.39
CA GLY A 94 -28.30 -23.32 -16.54
C GLY A 94 -28.88 -23.66 -15.15
N ASP A 95 -29.33 -24.90 -14.97
CA ASP A 95 -29.92 -25.36 -13.70
C ASP A 95 -28.90 -26.08 -12.79
N LYS A 96 -27.60 -25.82 -12.95
CA LYS A 96 -26.54 -26.49 -12.19
C LYS A 96 -25.53 -25.50 -11.60
N LEU A 97 -25.13 -25.78 -10.36
CA LEU A 97 -23.99 -25.13 -9.72
C LEU A 97 -22.68 -25.78 -10.21
N ALA A 98 -21.76 -24.96 -10.71
CA ALA A 98 -20.45 -25.39 -11.20
C ALA A 98 -19.32 -24.86 -10.31
N ALA A 99 -18.24 -25.63 -10.15
CA ALA A 99 -17.08 -25.22 -9.38
C ALA A 99 -16.35 -24.06 -10.08
N CYS A 100 -16.18 -22.95 -9.38
CA CYS A 100 -15.53 -21.73 -9.91
C CYS A 100 -14.82 -20.94 -8.79
N PRO A 101 -13.85 -20.07 -9.13
CA PRO A 101 -13.24 -19.16 -8.15
C PRO A 101 -14.19 -18.04 -7.68
N GLU A 102 -15.12 -17.62 -8.54
CA GLU A 102 -15.97 -16.45 -8.29
C GLU A 102 -16.95 -16.65 -7.13
N LEU A 103 -17.31 -17.89 -6.81
CA LEU A 103 -18.19 -18.19 -5.66
C LEU A 103 -17.47 -17.93 -4.33
N ARG A 104 -16.19 -18.30 -4.22
CA ARG A 104 -15.38 -17.94 -3.04
C ARG A 104 -15.27 -16.44 -2.89
N LYS A 105 -15.00 -15.70 -3.98
CA LYS A 105 -14.93 -14.23 -3.94
C LYS A 105 -16.21 -13.61 -3.41
N ARG A 106 -17.37 -14.14 -3.84
CA ARG A 106 -18.68 -13.72 -3.35
C ARG A 106 -18.88 -14.02 -1.87
N PHE A 107 -18.48 -15.20 -1.41
CA PHE A 107 -18.54 -15.51 0.01
C PHE A 107 -17.64 -14.62 0.86
N GLU A 108 -16.37 -14.46 0.46
CA GLU A 108 -15.41 -13.60 1.17
C GLU A 108 -15.89 -12.16 1.21
N TYR A 109 -16.52 -11.64 0.16
CA TYR A 109 -17.13 -10.31 0.17
C TYR A 109 -18.12 -10.15 1.32
N TYR A 110 -19.09 -11.06 1.47
CA TYR A 110 -20.06 -10.96 2.56
C TYR A 110 -19.43 -11.19 3.94
N ILE A 111 -18.37 -11.99 4.03
CA ILE A 111 -17.63 -12.20 5.28
C ILE A 111 -16.88 -10.94 5.73
N LEU A 112 -16.58 -9.98 4.85
CA LEU A 112 -15.99 -8.69 5.25
C LEU A 112 -16.88 -7.89 6.21
N GLY A 113 -18.20 -8.14 6.23
CA GLY A 113 -19.14 -7.52 7.16
C GLY A 113 -19.08 -8.11 8.58
N LEU A 114 -18.24 -9.14 8.82
CA LEU A 114 -18.06 -9.73 10.14
C LEU A 114 -17.49 -8.69 11.11
N GLY A 115 -18.16 -8.52 12.25
CA GLY A 115 -17.84 -7.48 13.23
C GLY A 115 -18.89 -6.36 13.26
N GLU A 116 -19.55 -6.08 12.12
CA GLU A 116 -20.77 -5.26 12.08
C GLU A 116 -22.02 -6.11 12.28
N VAL A 117 -21.99 -7.34 11.77
CA VAL A 117 -23.03 -8.36 11.93
C VAL A 117 -22.39 -9.70 12.32
N THR A 118 -23.22 -10.65 12.76
CA THR A 118 -22.74 -11.99 13.11
C THR A 118 -22.59 -12.87 11.87
N ILE A 119 -21.88 -13.99 12.00
CA ILE A 119 -21.79 -14.97 10.91
C ILE A 119 -23.15 -15.61 10.58
N ALA A 120 -24.03 -15.76 11.58
CA ALA A 120 -25.39 -16.26 11.37
C ALA A 120 -26.22 -15.29 10.51
N ASP A 121 -26.08 -13.99 10.78
CA ASP A 121 -26.72 -12.93 10.00
C ASP A 121 -26.20 -12.91 8.55
N ILE A 122 -24.88 -13.04 8.37
CA ILE A 122 -24.26 -13.14 7.03
C ILE A 122 -24.77 -14.37 6.29
N ARG A 123 -24.85 -15.53 6.96
CA ARG A 123 -25.39 -16.75 6.37
C ARG A 123 -26.84 -16.55 5.89
N ASN A 124 -27.68 -15.90 6.70
CA ASN A 124 -29.08 -15.59 6.33
C ASN A 124 -29.14 -14.68 5.10
N LEU A 125 -28.27 -13.66 5.03
CA LEU A 125 -28.18 -12.79 3.87
C LEU A 125 -27.76 -13.56 2.61
N VAL A 126 -26.73 -14.40 2.69
CA VAL A 126 -26.24 -15.19 1.55
C VAL A 126 -27.30 -16.17 1.05
N ASP A 127 -28.05 -16.82 1.94
CA ASP A 127 -29.16 -17.71 1.58
C ASP A 127 -30.29 -16.95 0.87
N ASP A 128 -30.73 -15.80 1.41
CA ASP A 128 -31.76 -14.95 0.79
C ASP A 128 -31.32 -14.43 -0.59
N GLU A 129 -30.07 -13.96 -0.73
CA GLU A 129 -29.52 -13.49 -2.00
C GLU A 129 -29.43 -14.64 -3.04
N ALA A 130 -29.00 -15.83 -2.62
CA ALA A 130 -28.93 -17.00 -3.51
C ALA A 130 -30.34 -17.46 -3.94
N ARG A 131 -31.33 -17.46 -3.03
CA ARG A 131 -32.73 -17.81 -3.34
C ARG A 131 -33.35 -16.81 -4.31
N ARG A 132 -33.14 -15.51 -4.09
CA ARG A 132 -33.63 -14.45 -4.99
C ARG A 132 -33.04 -14.56 -6.38
N ALA A 133 -31.77 -14.95 -6.49
CA ALA A 133 -31.07 -15.05 -7.76
C ALA A 133 -31.40 -16.34 -8.54
N HIS A 134 -31.56 -17.48 -7.85
CA HIS A 134 -31.53 -18.81 -8.48
C HIS A 134 -32.60 -19.79 -8.01
N GLY A 135 -33.48 -19.39 -7.09
CA GLY A 135 -34.50 -20.27 -6.50
C GLY A 135 -33.96 -21.28 -5.49
N ASP A 136 -34.88 -22.01 -4.85
CA ASP A 136 -34.57 -22.78 -3.63
C ASP A 136 -33.58 -23.92 -3.85
N ALA A 137 -33.69 -24.66 -4.96
CA ALA A 137 -32.86 -25.83 -5.21
C ALA A 137 -31.37 -25.44 -5.37
N LEU A 138 -31.10 -24.40 -6.17
CA LEU A 138 -29.74 -23.92 -6.39
C LEU A 138 -29.21 -23.16 -5.17
N ALA A 139 -30.05 -22.41 -4.46
CA ALA A 139 -29.66 -21.79 -3.20
C ALA A 139 -29.20 -22.82 -2.17
N ASN A 140 -29.94 -23.93 -2.00
CA ASN A 140 -29.53 -25.00 -1.09
C ASN A 140 -28.17 -25.62 -1.50
N ALA A 141 -27.91 -25.79 -2.80
CA ALA A 141 -26.62 -26.27 -3.29
C ALA A 141 -25.49 -25.26 -3.01
N ILE A 142 -25.73 -23.95 -3.21
CA ILE A 142 -24.80 -22.87 -2.89
C ILE A 142 -24.49 -22.86 -1.39
N MET A 143 -25.51 -22.95 -0.54
CA MET A 143 -25.33 -22.94 0.91
C MET A 143 -24.58 -24.17 1.43
N ALA A 144 -24.69 -25.32 0.75
CA ALA A 144 -23.85 -26.48 1.06
C ALA A 144 -22.35 -26.20 0.81
N ILE A 145 -22.01 -25.39 -0.21
CA ILE A 145 -20.63 -24.94 -0.44
C ILE A 145 -20.21 -23.85 0.55
N TRP A 146 -21.12 -22.95 0.94
CA TRP A 146 -20.87 -21.99 2.02
C TRP A 146 -20.46 -22.70 3.32
N ASP A 147 -21.19 -23.74 3.71
CA ASP A 147 -20.92 -24.48 4.95
C ASP A 147 -19.54 -25.14 4.94
N LYS A 148 -19.18 -25.76 3.81
CA LYS A 148 -17.84 -26.33 3.60
C LYS A 148 -16.76 -25.25 3.62
N HIS A 149 -17.00 -24.11 2.97
CA HIS A 149 -16.07 -22.97 2.96
C HIS A 149 -15.82 -22.44 4.37
N TRP A 150 -16.89 -22.25 5.14
CA TRP A 150 -16.80 -21.83 6.53
C TRP A 150 -16.03 -22.85 7.37
N GLN A 151 -16.28 -24.15 7.17
CA GLN A 151 -15.54 -25.21 7.85
C GLN A 151 -14.04 -25.17 7.56
N VAL A 152 -13.62 -24.88 6.31
CA VAL A 152 -12.20 -24.66 5.98
C VAL A 152 -11.66 -23.43 6.72
N ARG A 153 -12.42 -22.33 6.76
CA ARG A 153 -11.99 -21.06 7.38
C ARG A 153 -11.78 -21.19 8.88
N THR A 154 -12.64 -21.96 9.55
CA THR A 154 -12.57 -22.18 11.00
C THR A 154 -11.85 -23.48 11.37
N TYR A 155 -11.14 -24.10 10.43
CA TYR A 155 -10.41 -25.33 10.69
C TYR A 155 -9.27 -25.08 11.68
N ALA A 156 -9.10 -26.00 12.65
CA ALA A 156 -8.01 -25.95 13.61
C ALA A 156 -6.73 -26.52 12.99
N TRP A 157 -5.92 -25.64 12.39
CA TRP A 157 -4.65 -25.98 11.75
C TRP A 157 -3.63 -26.54 12.76
N ARG A 158 -3.00 -27.65 12.42
CA ARG A 158 -1.95 -28.26 13.26
C ARG A 158 -0.59 -27.64 12.98
N SER A 159 -0.30 -27.39 11.71
CA SER A 159 0.93 -26.80 11.24
C SER A 159 0.79 -25.28 11.30
N VAL A 160 1.72 -24.64 12.00
CA VAL A 160 1.78 -23.18 12.13
C VAL A 160 2.66 -22.63 11.03
N PHE A 161 2.20 -21.59 10.34
CA PHE A 161 3.04 -20.83 9.42
C PHE A 161 3.78 -19.74 10.20
N VAL A 162 5.11 -19.79 10.21
CA VAL A 162 5.96 -18.75 10.81
C VAL A 162 6.77 -18.08 9.72
N GLN A 163 6.49 -16.81 9.44
CA GLN A 163 7.12 -16.07 8.34
C GLN A 163 8.66 -16.02 8.44
N ALA A 164 9.22 -15.96 9.66
CA ALA A 164 10.67 -15.95 9.84
C ALA A 164 11.33 -17.33 9.70
N ASP A 165 10.57 -18.42 9.74
CA ASP A 165 11.07 -19.80 9.72
C ASP A 165 10.54 -20.59 8.54
N GLN A 166 11.37 -20.69 7.50
CA GLN A 166 11.04 -21.37 6.24
C GLN A 166 10.72 -22.86 6.43
N SER A 167 11.23 -23.51 7.48
CA SER A 167 10.97 -24.93 7.73
C SER A 167 9.48 -25.22 7.99
N THR A 168 8.75 -24.20 8.46
CA THR A 168 7.32 -24.28 8.78
C THR A 168 6.41 -24.12 7.56
N TRP A 169 6.92 -23.50 6.48
CA TRP A 169 6.10 -23.07 5.35
C TRP A 169 5.51 -24.25 4.58
N ARG A 170 6.34 -25.24 4.23
CA ARG A 170 5.93 -26.40 3.44
C ARG A 170 4.96 -27.32 4.19
N PRO A 171 5.18 -27.69 5.46
CA PRO A 171 4.19 -28.42 6.25
C PRO A 171 2.83 -27.71 6.34
N ALA A 172 2.81 -26.40 6.61
CA ALA A 172 1.58 -25.62 6.69
C ALA A 172 0.83 -25.58 5.35
N PHE A 173 1.55 -25.41 4.25
CA PHE A 173 0.97 -25.42 2.91
C PHE A 173 0.36 -26.79 2.55
N GLU A 174 1.06 -27.89 2.80
CA GLU A 174 0.58 -29.23 2.48
C GLU A 174 -0.66 -29.61 3.29
N GLU A 175 -0.69 -29.28 4.60
CA GLU A 175 -1.89 -29.48 5.42
C GLU A 175 -3.07 -28.68 4.87
N GLN A 176 -2.89 -27.39 4.57
CA GLN A 176 -3.94 -26.56 3.98
C GLN A 176 -4.45 -27.17 2.67
N ARG A 177 -3.55 -27.59 1.78
CA ARG A 177 -3.92 -28.20 0.50
C ARG A 177 -4.80 -29.44 0.74
N LEU A 178 -4.35 -30.37 1.59
CA LEU A 178 -5.05 -31.63 1.87
C LEU A 178 -6.42 -31.41 2.52
N VAL A 179 -6.48 -30.58 3.57
CA VAL A 179 -7.74 -30.28 4.29
C VAL A 179 -8.76 -29.62 3.37
N ARG A 180 -8.33 -28.70 2.50
CA ARG A 180 -9.20 -28.09 1.49
C ARG A 180 -9.83 -29.13 0.58
N ARG A 181 -9.06 -30.11 0.07
CA ARG A 181 -9.60 -31.20 -0.77
C ARG A 181 -10.54 -32.10 0.03
N GLN A 182 -10.18 -32.41 1.28
CA GLN A 182 -11.00 -33.25 2.14
C GLN A 182 -12.38 -32.65 2.41
N ILE A 183 -12.46 -31.34 2.66
CA ILE A 183 -13.71 -30.66 3.02
C ILE A 183 -14.52 -30.26 1.76
N LEU A 184 -13.87 -29.63 0.78
CA LEU A 184 -14.55 -29.08 -0.40
C LEU A 184 -14.75 -30.12 -1.51
N GLY A 185 -13.91 -31.15 -1.56
CA GLY A 185 -13.74 -32.02 -2.72
C GLY A 185 -12.75 -31.44 -3.73
N GLU A 186 -12.32 -32.27 -4.69
CA GLU A 186 -11.26 -31.92 -5.64
C GLU A 186 -11.61 -30.69 -6.50
N ASP A 187 -12.80 -30.70 -7.12
CA ASP A 187 -13.22 -29.65 -8.05
C ASP A 187 -13.33 -28.27 -7.37
N TRP A 188 -13.96 -28.22 -6.19
CA TRP A 188 -14.13 -26.97 -5.45
C TRP A 188 -12.83 -26.49 -4.80
N ALA A 189 -12.00 -27.39 -4.27
CA ALA A 189 -10.70 -27.01 -3.73
C ALA A 189 -9.80 -26.41 -4.82
N LYS A 190 -9.78 -27.04 -6.01
CA LYS A 190 -9.07 -26.50 -7.18
C LYS A 190 -9.65 -25.15 -7.59
N ALA A 191 -10.96 -25.05 -7.76
CA ALA A 191 -11.60 -23.81 -8.19
C ALA A 191 -11.36 -22.65 -7.21
N PHE A 192 -11.34 -22.92 -5.91
CA PHE A 192 -11.17 -21.88 -4.89
C PHE A 192 -9.71 -21.48 -4.67
N TYR A 193 -8.76 -22.42 -4.75
CA TYR A 193 -7.41 -22.21 -4.22
C TYR A 193 -6.27 -22.48 -5.22
N ALA A 194 -6.53 -22.92 -6.44
CA ALA A 194 -5.46 -23.23 -7.40
C ALA A 194 -4.52 -22.04 -7.66
N ASP A 195 -5.05 -20.83 -7.78
CA ASP A 195 -4.25 -19.62 -8.00
C ASP A 195 -3.38 -19.29 -6.77
N ASP A 196 -3.93 -19.40 -5.56
CA ASP A 196 -3.19 -19.17 -4.32
C ASP A 196 -2.05 -20.18 -4.16
N GLU A 197 -2.32 -21.44 -4.52
CA GLU A 197 -1.36 -22.53 -4.44
C GLU A 197 -0.25 -22.42 -5.49
N ALA A 198 -0.61 -22.04 -6.73
CA ALA A 198 0.36 -21.78 -7.77
C ALA A 198 1.28 -20.62 -7.40
N LYS A 199 0.74 -19.53 -6.85
CA LYS A 199 1.53 -18.38 -6.38
C LYS A 199 2.47 -18.78 -5.24
N PHE A 200 2.02 -19.58 -4.29
CA PHE A 200 2.87 -20.07 -3.20
C PHE A 200 4.01 -20.94 -3.75
N GLN A 201 3.73 -21.85 -4.68
CA GLN A 201 4.75 -22.69 -5.32
C GLN A 201 5.78 -21.87 -6.09
N GLN A 202 5.34 -20.86 -6.84
CA GLN A 202 6.23 -19.93 -7.54
C GLN A 202 7.12 -19.16 -6.57
N PHE A 203 6.54 -18.67 -5.47
CA PHE A 203 7.30 -17.99 -4.43
C PHE A 203 8.36 -18.90 -3.79
N MET A 204 8.00 -20.14 -3.45
CA MET A 204 8.94 -21.13 -2.92
C MET A 204 10.08 -21.40 -3.89
N ALA A 205 9.78 -21.58 -5.18
CA ALA A 205 10.80 -21.80 -6.21
C ALA A 205 11.74 -20.58 -6.36
N GLN A 206 11.21 -19.35 -6.26
CA GLN A 206 12.02 -18.14 -6.25
C GLN A 206 12.97 -18.10 -5.06
N VAL A 207 12.48 -18.40 -3.85
CA VAL A 207 13.30 -18.44 -2.63
C VAL A 207 14.38 -19.52 -2.74
N GLU A 208 14.03 -20.72 -3.19
CA GLU A 208 14.96 -21.85 -3.37
C GLU A 208 16.00 -21.59 -4.47
N SER A 209 15.68 -20.76 -5.48
CA SER A 209 16.63 -20.40 -6.54
C SER A 209 17.79 -19.53 -6.07
N GLY A 210 17.62 -18.80 -4.96
CA GLY A 210 18.59 -17.80 -4.48
C GLY A 210 18.77 -16.59 -5.39
N GLN A 211 18.02 -16.47 -6.50
CA GLN A 211 18.04 -15.30 -7.37
C GLN A 211 17.34 -14.13 -6.68
N PRO A 212 17.77 -12.88 -6.94
CA PRO A 212 17.03 -11.73 -6.48
C PRO A 212 15.59 -11.80 -7.02
N PRO A 213 14.58 -11.44 -6.21
CA PRO A 213 13.21 -11.39 -6.68
C PRO A 213 13.10 -10.44 -7.88
N PRO A 214 12.14 -10.64 -8.79
CA PRO A 214 11.81 -9.65 -9.80
C PRO A 214 11.57 -8.28 -9.15
N PRO A 215 11.92 -7.17 -9.81
CA PRO A 215 11.72 -5.83 -9.26
C PRO A 215 10.27 -5.64 -8.82
N ASP A 216 10.06 -5.30 -7.55
CA ASP A 216 8.71 -5.02 -7.01
C ASP A 216 8.13 -3.77 -7.71
N PRO A 217 6.85 -3.77 -8.11
CA PRO A 217 6.11 -2.54 -8.42
C PRO A 217 6.13 -1.55 -7.25
N GLY A 218 7.19 -0.75 -7.16
CA GLY A 218 7.45 0.13 -6.02
C GLY A 218 8.94 0.27 -5.66
N GLU A 219 9.83 -0.52 -6.28
CA GLU A 219 11.27 -0.32 -6.13
C GLU A 219 11.69 1.10 -6.54
N PRO A 220 12.70 1.69 -5.86
CA PRO A 220 13.19 3.02 -6.19
C PRO A 220 13.59 3.10 -7.67
N VAL A 221 12.85 3.92 -8.42
CA VAL A 221 13.18 4.25 -9.81
C VAL A 221 14.59 4.86 -9.84
N PRO A 222 15.49 4.43 -10.74
CA PRO A 222 16.77 5.10 -10.93
C PRO A 222 16.55 6.59 -11.17
N GLN A 223 16.92 7.43 -10.20
CA GLN A 223 16.72 8.89 -10.27
C GLN A 223 17.92 9.57 -10.92
N MET A 224 17.64 10.64 -11.65
CA MET A 224 18.65 11.63 -12.00
C MET A 224 19.18 12.29 -10.72
N ALA A 225 20.49 12.56 -10.69
CA ALA A 225 21.14 13.24 -9.57
C ALA A 225 22.36 14.01 -10.09
N PRO A 226 22.82 15.06 -9.37
CA PRO A 226 24.03 15.78 -9.74
C PRO A 226 25.22 14.82 -9.94
N GLY A 227 25.87 14.90 -11.10
CA GLY A 227 27.04 14.08 -11.44
C GLY A 227 26.72 12.69 -12.02
N LYS A 228 25.45 12.29 -12.14
CA LYS A 228 25.09 11.07 -12.89
C LYS A 228 25.01 11.36 -14.40
N ASP A 229 25.45 10.38 -15.19
CA ASP A 229 25.27 10.38 -16.65
C ASP A 229 23.79 10.13 -17.01
N PRO A 230 23.10 11.08 -17.67
CA PRO A 230 21.72 10.89 -18.11
C PRO A 230 21.51 9.68 -19.02
N ALA A 231 22.49 9.35 -19.88
CA ALA A 231 22.38 8.22 -20.79
C ALA A 231 22.41 6.88 -20.03
N ALA A 232 23.26 6.76 -19.02
CA ALA A 232 23.32 5.59 -18.15
C ALA A 232 22.02 5.39 -17.37
N VAL A 233 21.45 6.46 -16.80
CA VAL A 233 20.17 6.39 -16.07
C VAL A 233 19.03 5.99 -17.01
N HIS A 234 18.98 6.55 -18.23
CA HIS A 234 17.98 6.17 -19.22
C HIS A 234 18.11 4.69 -19.63
N ALA A 235 19.33 4.23 -19.92
CA ALA A 235 19.59 2.82 -20.28
C ALA A 235 19.16 1.86 -19.16
N GLU A 236 19.42 2.20 -17.90
CA GLU A 236 18.98 1.41 -16.75
C GLU A 236 17.44 1.36 -16.66
N ARG A 237 16.76 2.49 -16.86
CA ARG A 237 15.29 2.55 -16.87
C ARG A 237 14.69 1.74 -18.02
N VAL A 238 15.29 1.76 -19.21
CA VAL A 238 14.85 0.93 -20.35
C VAL A 238 14.99 -0.56 -20.00
N ALA A 239 16.12 -0.96 -19.41
CA ALA A 239 16.36 -2.34 -19.03
C ALA A 239 15.35 -2.85 -17.97
N ARG A 240 14.95 -1.99 -17.02
CA ARG A 240 14.02 -2.36 -15.94
C ARG A 240 12.54 -2.25 -16.30
N TYR A 241 12.16 -1.21 -17.04
CA TYR A 241 10.76 -0.81 -17.21
C TYR A 241 10.31 -0.69 -18.68
N GLY A 242 11.24 -0.88 -19.63
CA GLY A 242 10.99 -0.71 -21.05
C GLY A 242 11.02 0.74 -21.53
N GLN A 243 11.12 0.92 -22.85
CA GLN A 243 11.33 2.21 -23.50
C GLN A 243 10.28 3.26 -23.13
N ALA A 244 8.99 2.92 -23.26
CA ALA A 244 7.91 3.87 -23.02
C ALA A 244 7.87 4.40 -21.57
N ALA A 245 8.28 3.59 -20.59
CA ALA A 245 8.37 4.03 -19.20
C ALA A 245 9.61 4.92 -18.98
N ALA A 246 10.75 4.55 -19.56
CA ALA A 246 11.96 5.35 -19.52
C ALA A 246 11.75 6.75 -20.12
N ASP A 247 11.04 6.86 -21.24
CA ASP A 247 10.74 8.14 -21.89
C ASP A 247 9.85 9.04 -21.02
N ARG A 248 8.82 8.47 -20.37
CA ARG A 248 7.98 9.22 -19.42
C ARG A 248 8.78 9.73 -18.23
N LEU A 249 9.72 8.92 -17.73
CA LEU A 249 10.60 9.31 -16.63
C LEU A 249 11.59 10.41 -17.04
N SER A 250 12.14 10.35 -18.25
CA SER A 250 12.99 11.43 -18.78
C SER A 250 12.23 12.74 -18.91
N LYS A 251 10.97 12.71 -19.38
CA LYS A 251 10.11 13.91 -19.40
C LYS A 251 9.84 14.44 -17.99
N ALA A 252 9.60 13.57 -17.02
CA ALA A 252 9.42 13.97 -15.63
C ALA A 252 10.68 14.65 -15.05
N ASP A 253 11.88 14.17 -15.40
CA ASP A 253 13.14 14.82 -14.99
C ASP A 253 13.25 16.24 -15.58
N GLU A 254 12.84 16.45 -16.83
CA GLU A 254 12.83 17.77 -17.48
C GLU A 254 11.85 18.74 -16.80
N GLU A 255 10.63 18.27 -16.51
CA GLU A 255 9.62 19.04 -15.78
C GLU A 255 10.10 19.40 -14.37
N TRP A 256 10.79 18.47 -13.70
CA TRP A 256 11.40 18.71 -12.39
C TRP A 256 12.53 19.74 -12.46
N ALA A 257 13.42 19.64 -13.44
CA ALA A 257 14.51 20.60 -13.63
C ALA A 257 14.00 22.00 -13.94
N ASP A 258 12.94 22.14 -14.76
CA ASP A 258 12.27 23.42 -14.99
C ASP A 258 11.64 23.99 -13.72
N TRP A 259 10.92 23.16 -12.96
CA TRP A 259 10.36 23.53 -11.67
C TRP A 259 11.43 24.05 -10.70
N GLU A 260 12.55 23.34 -10.55
CA GLU A 260 13.65 23.75 -9.68
C GLU A 260 14.25 25.09 -10.10
N ARG A 261 14.44 25.31 -11.41
CA ARG A 261 14.91 26.60 -11.94
C ARG A 261 13.95 27.73 -11.59
N ARG A 262 12.66 27.56 -11.85
CA ARG A 262 11.63 28.58 -11.54
C ARG A 262 11.54 28.86 -10.03
N LEU A 263 11.61 27.82 -9.19
CA LEU A 263 11.61 27.97 -7.75
C LEU A 263 12.86 28.68 -7.22
N ALA A 264 14.04 28.39 -7.78
CA ALA A 264 15.26 29.11 -7.45
C ALA A 264 15.14 30.61 -7.80
N SER A 265 14.62 30.94 -8.99
CA SER A 265 14.33 32.33 -9.36
C SER A 265 13.33 33.01 -8.42
N ALA A 266 12.27 32.30 -8.03
CA ALA A 266 11.27 32.81 -7.07
C ALA A 266 11.88 33.09 -5.69
N ARG A 267 12.80 32.23 -5.21
CA ARG A 267 13.53 32.47 -3.95
C ARG A 267 14.40 33.72 -4.05
N SER A 268 15.15 33.88 -5.15
CA SER A 268 15.97 35.09 -5.36
C SER A 268 15.12 36.36 -5.40
N GLU A 269 13.96 36.31 -6.04
CA GLU A 269 13.01 37.43 -6.08
C GLU A 269 12.44 37.74 -4.68
N TRP A 270 12.07 36.72 -3.91
CA TRP A 270 11.58 36.92 -2.55
C TRP A 270 12.62 37.56 -1.64
N GLU A 271 13.87 37.14 -1.72
CA GLU A 271 14.97 37.79 -0.98
C GLU A 271 15.16 39.26 -1.41
N ARG A 272 15.06 39.55 -2.71
CA ARG A 272 15.12 40.93 -3.23
C ARG A 272 14.01 41.82 -2.67
N LEU A 273 12.77 41.32 -2.63
CA LEU A 273 11.61 42.04 -2.09
C LEU A 273 11.74 42.29 -0.58
N LYS A 274 12.22 41.30 0.17
CA LYS A 274 12.50 41.45 1.62
C LYS A 274 13.61 42.46 1.90
N ALA A 275 14.65 42.50 1.08
CA ALA A 275 15.75 43.46 1.21
C ALA A 275 15.36 44.90 0.85
N SER A 276 14.23 45.10 0.16
CA SER A 276 13.74 46.44 -0.16
C SER A 276 13.15 47.12 1.06
N GLY A 277 13.84 48.16 1.56
CA GLY A 277 13.38 48.98 2.69
C GLY A 277 12.21 49.92 2.36
N GLN A 278 11.80 50.02 1.09
CA GLN A 278 10.73 50.91 0.62
C GLN A 278 9.36 50.22 0.55
N LEU A 279 9.31 48.89 0.70
CA LEU A 279 8.07 48.11 0.60
C LEU A 279 7.56 47.72 1.99
N SER A 280 6.26 47.91 2.21
CA SER A 280 5.55 47.30 3.35
C SER A 280 5.41 45.78 3.15
N ASP A 281 5.14 45.05 4.23
CA ASP A 281 4.94 43.60 4.16
C ASP A 281 3.77 43.20 3.26
N LEU A 282 2.70 44.01 3.22
CA LEU A 282 1.57 43.79 2.32
C LEU A 282 1.99 43.93 0.85
N GLN A 283 2.77 44.97 0.52
CA GLN A 283 3.27 45.20 -0.84
C GLN A 283 4.22 44.08 -1.28
N ARG A 284 5.13 43.64 -0.40
CA ARG A 284 6.01 42.49 -0.68
C ARG A 284 5.22 41.23 -1.01
N LYS A 285 4.16 40.93 -0.25
CA LYS A 285 3.30 39.77 -0.51
C LYS A 285 2.52 39.89 -1.82
N GLN A 286 1.98 41.08 -2.11
CA GLN A 286 1.28 41.33 -3.38
C GLN A 286 2.21 41.18 -4.59
N ASP A 287 3.42 41.73 -4.52
CA ASP A 287 4.42 41.62 -5.59
C ASP A 287 4.85 40.17 -5.79
N MET A 288 5.04 39.42 -4.70
CA MET A 288 5.39 38.00 -4.77
C MET A 288 4.23 37.15 -5.33
N ASP A 289 2.99 37.45 -4.97
CA ASP A 289 1.81 36.80 -5.55
C ASP A 289 1.70 37.07 -7.06
N ALA A 290 1.96 38.30 -7.50
CA ALA A 290 2.00 38.64 -8.91
C ALA A 290 3.10 37.86 -9.65
N TYR A 291 4.29 37.74 -9.04
CA TYR A 291 5.37 36.92 -9.58
C TYR A 291 4.96 35.44 -9.70
N ILE A 292 4.32 34.89 -8.67
CA ILE A 292 3.87 33.48 -8.69
C ILE A 292 2.85 33.26 -9.81
N ASN A 293 1.87 34.16 -9.94
CA ASN A 293 0.85 34.09 -11.00
C ASN A 293 1.44 34.13 -12.42
N ALA A 294 2.54 34.87 -12.61
CA ALA A 294 3.18 35.00 -13.92
C ALA A 294 4.12 33.83 -14.28
N ASN A 295 4.71 33.16 -13.29
CA ASN A 295 5.79 32.18 -13.53
C ASN A 295 5.41 30.73 -13.19
N PHE A 296 4.28 30.51 -12.52
CA PHE A 296 3.83 29.18 -12.11
C PHE A 296 2.40 28.90 -12.56
N LYS A 297 2.13 27.62 -12.84
CA LYS A 297 0.80 27.14 -13.19
C LYS A 297 -0.15 27.25 -11.98
N PRO A 298 -1.48 27.37 -12.19
CA PRO A 298 -2.42 27.53 -11.08
C PRO A 298 -2.36 26.41 -10.01
N ASP A 299 -2.12 25.17 -10.42
CA ASP A 299 -1.97 24.01 -9.54
C ASP A 299 -0.65 24.01 -8.73
N GLU A 300 0.35 24.78 -9.18
CA GLU A 300 1.63 24.92 -8.51
C GLU A 300 1.65 26.01 -7.42
N HIS A 301 0.71 26.96 -7.44
CA HIS A 301 0.74 28.16 -6.58
C HIS A 301 0.79 27.84 -5.09
N LEU A 302 -0.03 26.90 -4.63
CA LEU A 302 -0.06 26.47 -3.23
C LEU A 302 1.30 25.91 -2.80
N ARG A 303 1.92 25.09 -3.66
CA ARG A 303 3.23 24.47 -3.39
C ARG A 303 4.33 25.53 -3.33
N VAL A 304 4.34 26.50 -4.25
CA VAL A 304 5.34 27.59 -4.23
C VAL A 304 5.19 28.44 -2.97
N ARG A 305 3.97 28.86 -2.61
CA ARG A 305 3.71 29.64 -1.39
C ARG A 305 4.18 28.90 -0.14
N ALA A 306 3.90 27.60 -0.05
CA ALA A 306 4.37 26.77 1.06
C ALA A 306 5.90 26.70 1.13
N LEU A 307 6.59 26.53 -0.01
CA LEU A 307 8.06 26.41 -0.07
C LEU A 307 8.80 27.73 0.13
N LEU A 308 8.14 28.87 -0.09
CA LEU A 308 8.68 30.21 0.13
C LEU A 308 8.27 30.81 1.50
N HIS A 309 7.39 30.11 2.24
CA HIS A 309 6.87 30.54 3.54
C HIS A 309 6.18 31.92 3.50
N LEU A 310 5.29 32.11 2.51
CA LEU A 310 4.54 33.36 2.29
C LEU A 310 3.27 33.47 3.15
#